data_AF-A0A378TXZ7-F1
#
_entry.id   AF-A0A378TXZ7-F1
#
_cell.length_a   1.000
_cell.length_b   1.000
_cell.length_c   1.000
_cell.angle_alpha   90.00
_cell.angle_beta   90.00
_cell.angle_gamma   90.00
#
_symmetry.space_group_name_H-M   'P 1'
#
loop_
_entity.id
_entity.type
_entity.pdbx_description
1 polymer ?
#
loop_
_entity_poly.entity_id
_entity_poly.type
_entity_poly.pdbx_seq_one_letter_code
_entity_poly.pdbx_strand_id
1 'polypeptide(L)'
;MKRLPAIFAALLLLTSCRESPAMPDNRPASQEYPPTASDAVPTNEELLAYAEEHLAVYRYHDAAAWAYELKRRGITLPPRLQQVLDEERYDPDAPVSTGSIYHLRPQQIDLLREKAENGDTAAAERLWRYYRLSAEQTPENKRQADYWDAKAGGGSQPK
;
A
#
# COMPACT_ATOMS: atom_id res chain seq x y z
N MET A 1 -64.55 -12.74 37.70
CA MET A 1 -64.20 -11.31 37.85
C MET A 1 -64.22 -10.65 36.47
N LYS A 2 -64.95 -9.52 36.34
CA LYS A 2 -64.98 -8.45 35.31
C LYS A 2 -64.38 -8.74 33.91
N ARG A 3 -65.20 -8.98 32.87
CA ARG A 3 -65.88 -8.06 31.89
C ARG A 3 -65.04 -7.74 30.63
N LEU A 4 -65.52 -8.23 29.46
CA LEU A 4 -65.26 -7.69 28.11
C LEU A 4 -65.87 -6.28 27.98
N PRO A 5 -65.32 -5.39 27.12
CA PRO A 5 -65.99 -5.07 25.83
C PRO A 5 -64.98 -4.77 24.69
N ALA A 6 -65.20 -5.12 23.42
CA ALA A 6 -66.17 -4.62 22.43
C ALA A 6 -65.95 -3.15 21.98
N ILE A 7 -65.28 -3.03 20.82
CA ILE A 7 -65.50 -2.14 19.65
C ILE A 7 -66.05 -0.72 19.91
N PHE A 8 -65.31 0.32 19.47
CA PHE A 8 -65.75 1.63 18.94
C PHE A 8 -64.46 2.48 18.81
N ALA A 9 -64.17 3.35 17.85
CA ALA A 9 -64.85 3.89 16.68
C ALA A 9 -63.73 4.45 15.78
N ALA A 10 -63.80 4.21 14.47
CA ALA A 10 -63.16 5.10 13.51
C ALA A 10 -64.04 6.33 13.34
N LEU A 11 -63.44 7.53 13.21
CA LEU A 11 -63.81 8.63 12.31
C LEU A 11 -63.11 9.94 12.73
N LEU A 12 -62.37 10.53 11.77
CA LEU A 12 -62.36 11.96 11.39
C LEU A 12 -61.75 12.97 12.39
N LEU A 13 -61.10 14.08 12.03
CA LEU A 13 -60.68 14.76 10.79
C LEU A 13 -59.67 15.84 11.22
N LEU A 14 -58.74 16.18 10.31
CA LEU A 14 -58.15 17.50 10.06
C LEU A 14 -58.08 18.52 11.22
N THR A 15 -56.87 18.92 11.64
CA THR A 15 -56.54 20.35 11.81
C THR A 15 -55.03 20.60 11.76
N SER A 16 -54.67 21.69 11.07
CA SER A 16 -53.47 22.53 11.21
C SER A 16 -52.10 21.96 10.81
N CYS A 17 -51.67 22.35 9.60
CA CYS A 17 -50.27 22.68 9.31
C CYS A 17 -49.75 23.61 10.42
N ARG A 18 -48.72 23.18 11.15
CA ARG A 18 -47.92 24.07 12.00
C ARG A 18 -46.45 23.82 11.69
N GLU A 19 -45.82 24.88 11.23
CA GLU A 19 -44.38 25.12 11.15
C GLU A 19 -43.54 24.15 12.00
N SER A 20 -42.68 23.35 11.38
CA SER A 20 -41.62 22.67 12.12
C SER A 20 -40.50 23.68 12.42
N PRO A 21 -40.13 23.92 13.69
CA PRO A 21 -39.02 24.80 14.01
C PRO A 21 -37.72 24.15 13.53
N ALA A 22 -36.84 24.96 12.95
CA ALA A 22 -35.51 24.55 12.53
C ALA A 22 -34.79 23.82 13.67
N MET A 23 -34.41 22.56 13.44
CA MET A 23 -33.52 21.84 14.34
C MET A 23 -32.15 22.54 14.38
N PRO A 24 -31.50 22.62 15.55
CA PRO A 24 -30.11 23.06 15.63
C PRO A 24 -29.21 22.08 14.86
N ASP A 25 -28.43 22.61 13.93
CA ASP A 25 -27.45 21.87 13.14
C ASP A 25 -26.29 21.44 14.04
N ASN A 26 -26.44 20.29 14.70
CA ASN A 26 -25.36 19.63 15.45
C ASN A 26 -24.49 18.79 14.49
N ARG A 27 -24.12 19.35 13.33
CA ARG A 27 -23.02 18.79 12.55
C ARG A 27 -21.76 18.91 13.38
N PRO A 28 -21.04 17.80 13.64
CA PRO A 28 -19.69 17.91 14.15
C PRO A 28 -18.92 18.81 13.19
N ALA A 29 -18.19 19.79 13.76
CA ALA A 29 -17.25 20.62 13.03
C ALA A 29 -16.49 19.71 12.05
N SER A 30 -16.51 20.09 10.77
CA SER A 30 -15.77 19.43 9.71
C SER A 30 -14.46 18.93 10.27
N GLN A 31 -14.33 17.61 10.44
CA GLN A 31 -13.02 17.01 10.53
C GLN A 31 -12.31 17.47 9.26
N GLU A 32 -11.30 18.31 9.42
CA GLU A 32 -10.28 18.52 8.41
C GLU A 32 -9.85 17.13 7.99
N TYR A 33 -10.34 16.69 6.82
CA TYR A 33 -9.72 15.60 6.11
C TYR A 33 -8.25 16.00 5.99
N PRO A 34 -7.28 15.15 6.39
CA PRO A 34 -5.90 15.41 6.05
C PRO A 34 -5.85 15.66 4.54
N PRO A 35 -5.13 16.68 4.06
CA PRO A 35 -5.24 17.11 2.69
C PRO A 35 -4.97 15.90 1.78
N THR A 36 -5.98 15.56 1.00
CA THR A 36 -5.90 14.66 -0.14
C THR A 36 -4.66 15.04 -0.95
N ALA A 37 -3.74 14.09 -1.14
CA ALA A 37 -2.53 14.15 -1.96
C ALA A 37 -2.16 15.56 -2.48
N SER A 38 -1.20 16.21 -1.83
CA SER A 38 -0.66 17.49 -2.26
C SER A 38 -0.26 17.44 -3.75
N ASP A 39 -0.82 18.32 -4.59
CA ASP A 39 -0.36 18.58 -5.97
C ASP A 39 1.06 19.20 -6.01
N ALA A 40 1.72 19.35 -4.85
CA ALA A 40 3.08 19.85 -4.77
C ALA A 40 4.08 18.83 -5.34
N VAL A 41 4.99 19.33 -6.18
CA VAL A 41 6.17 18.57 -6.58
C VAL A 41 6.98 18.23 -5.33
N PRO A 42 7.29 16.94 -5.05
CA PRO A 42 8.04 16.55 -3.87
C PRO A 42 9.40 17.26 -3.81
N THR A 43 9.79 17.69 -2.62
CA THR A 43 11.12 18.23 -2.31
C THR A 43 12.20 17.17 -2.51
N ASN A 44 13.46 17.60 -2.59
CA ASN A 44 14.57 16.65 -2.76
C ASN A 44 14.75 15.77 -1.51
N GLU A 45 14.49 16.32 -0.33
CA GLU A 45 14.49 15.59 0.93
C GLU A 45 13.42 14.50 0.97
N GLU A 46 12.20 14.80 0.50
CA GLU A 46 11.11 13.81 0.40
C GLU A 46 11.45 12.70 -0.60
N LEU A 47 11.99 13.05 -1.78
CA LEU A 47 12.43 12.05 -2.76
C LEU A 47 13.53 11.14 -2.21
N LEU A 48 14.47 11.71 -1.44
CA LEU A 48 15.50 10.93 -0.76
C LEU A 48 14.88 9.99 0.25
N ALA A 49 13.94 10.46 1.07
CA ALA A 49 13.23 9.63 2.03
C ALA A 49 12.49 8.47 1.35
N TYR A 50 11.79 8.72 0.23
CA TYR A 50 11.11 7.67 -0.53
C TYR A 50 12.07 6.63 -1.08
N ALA A 51 13.20 7.05 -1.66
CA ALA A 51 14.21 6.13 -2.17
C ALA A 51 14.72 5.19 -1.06
N GLU A 52 14.99 5.76 0.12
CA GLU A 52 15.52 5.02 1.27
C GLU A 52 14.49 4.11 1.94
N GLU A 53 13.24 4.56 2.05
CA GLU A 53 12.13 3.75 2.57
C GLU A 53 11.91 2.52 1.69
N HIS A 54 11.85 2.71 0.37
CA HIS A 54 11.71 1.60 -0.56
C HIS A 54 12.91 0.64 -0.52
N LEU A 55 14.13 1.17 -0.40
CA LEU A 55 15.31 0.33 -0.26
C LEU A 55 15.31 -0.48 1.04
N ALA A 56 14.84 0.12 2.14
CA ALA A 56 14.77 -0.54 3.45
C ALA A 56 13.82 -1.76 3.45
N VAL A 57 12.81 -1.77 2.57
CA VAL A 57 11.91 -2.91 2.35
C VAL A 57 12.20 -3.65 1.05
N TYR A 58 13.44 -3.56 0.55
CA TYR A 58 13.95 -4.34 -0.58
C TYR A 58 13.19 -4.12 -1.90
N ARG A 59 12.53 -2.98 -2.08
CA ARG A 59 11.90 -2.55 -3.34
C ARG A 59 12.91 -1.83 -4.23
N TYR A 60 13.85 -2.60 -4.77
CA TYR A 60 15.00 -2.07 -5.52
C TYR A 60 14.61 -1.25 -6.76
N HIS A 61 13.65 -1.70 -7.56
CA HIS A 61 13.19 -0.95 -8.74
C HIS A 61 12.65 0.43 -8.36
N ASP A 62 11.82 0.52 -7.32
CA ASP A 62 11.24 1.79 -6.86
C ASP A 62 12.29 2.71 -6.24
N ALA A 63 13.21 2.14 -5.44
CA ALA A 63 14.34 2.89 -4.91
C ALA A 63 15.23 3.46 -6.03
N ALA A 64 15.49 2.67 -7.09
CA ALA A 64 16.24 3.11 -8.25
C ALA A 64 15.50 4.21 -9.04
N ALA A 65 14.18 4.12 -9.19
CA ALA A 65 13.37 5.13 -9.85
C ALA A 65 13.47 6.49 -9.13
N TRP A 66 13.37 6.50 -7.80
CA TRP A 66 13.53 7.73 -7.01
C TRP A 66 14.97 8.25 -7.00
N ALA A 67 15.96 7.35 -6.92
CA ALA A 67 17.38 7.72 -7.04
C ALA A 67 17.69 8.34 -8.41
N TYR A 68 17.09 7.83 -9.48
CA TYR A 68 17.21 8.40 -10.82
C TYR A 68 16.65 9.82 -10.90
N GLU A 69 15.48 10.06 -10.31
CA GLU A 69 14.88 11.39 -10.27
C GLU A 69 15.74 12.40 -9.50
N LEU A 70 16.32 12.01 -8.35
CA LEU A 70 17.30 12.83 -7.62
C LEU A 70 18.52 13.17 -8.49
N LYS A 71 19.06 12.20 -9.22
CA LYS A 71 20.18 12.41 -10.15
C LYS A 71 19.82 13.36 -11.28
N ARG A 72 18.61 13.26 -11.84
CA ARG A 72 18.09 14.20 -12.85
C ARG A 72 18.00 15.64 -12.34
N ARG A 73 17.73 15.82 -11.05
CA ARG A 73 17.71 17.13 -10.37
C ARG A 73 19.10 17.66 -10.00
N GLY A 74 20.16 16.93 -10.35
CA GLY A 74 21.55 17.31 -10.04
C GLY A 74 21.95 17.05 -8.59
N ILE A 75 21.19 16.23 -7.86
CA ILE A 75 21.52 15.86 -6.48
C ILE A 75 22.52 14.71 -6.47
N THR A 76 23.60 14.88 -5.70
CA THR A 76 24.56 13.82 -5.42
C THR A 76 23.90 12.75 -4.55
N LEU A 77 23.86 11.51 -5.04
CA LEU A 77 23.26 10.39 -4.33
C LEU A 77 24.16 9.88 -3.19
N PRO A 78 23.58 9.45 -2.05
CA PRO A 78 24.28 8.61 -1.09
C PRO A 78 24.82 7.33 -1.76
N PRO A 79 25.97 6.79 -1.31
CA PRO A 79 26.60 5.62 -1.95
C PRO A 79 25.67 4.41 -2.15
N ARG A 80 24.79 4.13 -1.17
CA ARG A 80 23.85 3.00 -1.28
C ARG A 80 22.78 3.20 -2.36
N LEU A 81 22.29 4.42 -2.55
CA LEU A 81 21.31 4.72 -3.61
C LEU A 81 21.98 4.77 -4.98
N GLN A 82 23.23 5.25 -5.05
CA GLN A 82 24.03 5.18 -6.26
C GLN A 82 24.25 3.72 -6.68
N GLN A 83 24.63 2.85 -5.73
CA GLN A 83 24.79 1.42 -5.98
C GLN A 83 23.49 0.78 -6.51
N VAL A 84 22.35 1.02 -5.86
CA VAL A 84 21.05 0.47 -6.32
C VAL A 84 20.71 0.95 -7.73
N LEU A 85 20.89 2.25 -8.01
CA LEU A 85 20.65 2.79 -9.34
C LEU A 85 21.52 2.12 -10.41
N ASP A 86 22.80 1.93 -10.11
CA ASP A 86 23.77 1.33 -11.05
C ASP A 86 23.48 -0.16 -11.29
N GLU A 87 23.16 -0.90 -10.23
CA GLU A 87 22.92 -2.33 -10.34
C GLU A 87 21.55 -2.65 -10.96
N GLU A 88 20.49 -1.90 -10.64
CA GLU A 88 19.16 -2.05 -11.27
C GLU A 88 19.19 -1.67 -12.75
N ARG A 89 20.20 -0.92 -13.20
CA ARG A 89 20.32 -0.41 -14.57
C ARG A 89 19.02 0.27 -15.00
N TYR A 90 18.48 1.09 -14.10
CA TYR A 90 17.17 1.71 -14.29
C TYR A 90 17.15 2.54 -15.57
N ASP A 91 16.17 2.23 -16.43
CA ASP A 91 15.88 2.95 -17.67
C ASP A 91 14.45 3.50 -17.55
N PRO A 92 14.28 4.84 -17.47
CA PRO A 92 12.96 5.44 -17.34
C PRO A 92 12.05 5.20 -18.56
N ASP A 93 12.63 4.85 -19.71
CA ASP A 93 11.90 4.64 -20.96
C ASP A 93 11.58 3.15 -21.20
N ALA A 94 12.08 2.25 -20.35
CA ALA A 94 11.79 0.83 -20.45
C ALA A 94 10.32 0.52 -20.09
N PRO A 95 9.67 -0.40 -20.81
CA PRO A 95 8.32 -0.85 -20.44
C PRO A 95 8.30 -1.44 -19.02
N VAL A 96 7.46 -0.87 -18.17
CA VAL A 96 7.28 -1.37 -16.79
C VAL A 96 6.19 -2.44 -16.77
N SER A 97 6.51 -3.58 -16.18
CA SER A 97 5.58 -4.68 -15.93
C SER A 97 5.63 -5.11 -14.47
N THR A 98 4.61 -5.79 -13.99
CA THR A 98 4.63 -6.40 -12.64
C THR A 98 5.87 -7.29 -12.46
N GLY A 99 6.22 -8.07 -13.48
CA GLY A 99 7.40 -8.93 -13.45
C GLY A 99 8.71 -8.16 -13.34
N SER A 100 8.84 -7.00 -14.00
CA SER A 100 10.04 -6.16 -13.90
C SER A 100 10.14 -5.44 -12.56
N ILE A 101 9.03 -4.94 -12.02
CA ILE A 101 8.98 -4.29 -10.69
C ILE A 101 9.44 -5.26 -9.59
N TYR A 102 8.95 -6.50 -9.64
CA TYR A 102 9.24 -7.51 -8.61
C TYR A 102 10.45 -8.38 -8.92
N HIS A 103 11.18 -8.13 -10.01
CA HIS A 103 12.40 -8.84 -10.33
C HIS A 103 13.41 -8.74 -9.20
N LEU A 104 14.21 -9.79 -9.04
CA LEU A 104 15.36 -9.83 -8.16
C LEU A 104 16.52 -10.47 -8.92
N ARG A 105 17.70 -9.85 -8.83
CA ARG A 105 18.95 -10.45 -9.28
C ARG A 105 19.31 -11.64 -8.40
N PRO A 106 20.08 -12.63 -8.91
CA PRO A 106 20.56 -13.76 -8.12
C PRO A 106 21.20 -13.36 -6.78
N GLN A 107 22.05 -12.33 -6.78
CA GLN A 107 22.72 -11.85 -5.55
C GLN A 107 21.74 -11.27 -4.54
N GLN A 108 20.68 -10.58 -5.01
CA GLN A 108 19.62 -10.07 -4.14
C GLN A 108 18.80 -11.22 -3.56
N ILE A 109 18.49 -12.25 -4.37
CA ILE A 109 17.78 -13.45 -3.89
C ILE A 109 18.56 -14.11 -2.76
N ASP A 110 19.86 -14.33 -2.93
CA ASP A 110 20.68 -15.00 -1.91
C ASP A 110 20.79 -14.18 -0.63
N LEU A 111 21.02 -12.87 -0.73
CA LEU A 111 21.04 -11.95 0.40
C LEU A 111 19.69 -11.95 1.15
N LEU A 112 18.58 -11.88 0.42
CA LEU A 112 17.25 -11.86 1.03
C LEU A 112 16.91 -13.20 1.66
N ARG A 113 17.34 -14.33 1.08
CA ARG A 113 17.16 -15.66 1.68
C ARG A 113 17.85 -15.72 3.03
N GLU A 114 19.12 -15.30 3.11
CA GLU A 114 19.86 -15.27 4.38
C GLU A 114 19.14 -14.41 5.43
N LYS A 115 18.70 -13.21 5.06
CA LYS A 115 17.98 -12.30 5.96
C LYS A 115 16.65 -12.88 6.42
N ALA A 116 15.85 -13.39 5.48
CA ALA A 116 14.55 -13.98 5.76
C ALA A 116 14.65 -15.23 6.64
N GLU A 117 15.66 -16.07 6.42
CA GLU A 117 15.93 -17.21 7.30
C GLU A 117 16.29 -16.77 8.71
N ASN A 118 16.96 -15.62 8.86
CA ASN A 118 17.27 -15.00 10.15
C ASN A 118 16.11 -14.17 10.74
N GLY A 119 14.90 -14.28 10.18
CA GLY A 119 13.68 -13.69 10.75
C GLY A 119 13.31 -12.30 10.21
N ASP A 120 13.97 -11.81 9.17
CA ASP A 120 13.54 -10.59 8.48
C ASP A 120 12.27 -10.85 7.65
N THR A 121 11.12 -10.45 8.19
CA THR A 121 9.82 -10.67 7.54
C THR A 121 9.64 -9.84 6.26
N ALA A 122 10.30 -8.67 6.15
CA ALA A 122 10.25 -7.87 4.93
C ALA A 122 11.06 -8.53 3.80
N ALA A 123 12.19 -9.17 4.13
CA ALA A 123 12.95 -9.97 3.16
C ALA A 123 12.13 -11.19 2.71
N ALA A 124 11.45 -11.87 3.63
CA ALA A 124 10.55 -12.99 3.31
C ALA A 124 9.41 -12.53 2.39
N GLU A 125 8.74 -11.42 2.72
CA GLU A 125 7.69 -10.86 1.88
C GLU A 125 8.21 -10.50 0.48
N ARG A 126 9.41 -9.92 0.39
CA ARG A 126 10.00 -9.56 -0.90
C ARG A 126 10.28 -10.79 -1.76
N LEU A 127 10.80 -11.87 -1.17
CA LEU A 127 11.02 -13.15 -1.85
C LEU A 127 9.69 -13.75 -2.32
N TRP A 128 8.66 -13.73 -1.48
CA TRP A 128 7.32 -14.16 -1.87
C TRP A 128 6.83 -13.39 -3.11
N ARG A 129 6.90 -12.05 -3.10
CA ARG A 129 6.50 -11.21 -4.25
C ARG A 129 7.28 -11.58 -5.50
N TYR A 130 8.59 -11.83 -5.40
CA TYR A 130 9.41 -12.28 -6.52
C TYR A 130 8.92 -13.61 -7.12
N TYR A 131 8.78 -14.66 -6.30
CA TYR A 131 8.36 -15.97 -6.81
C TYR A 131 6.92 -15.96 -7.34
N ARG A 132 6.05 -15.15 -6.74
CA ARG A 132 4.64 -15.04 -7.11
C ARG A 132 4.44 -14.22 -8.39
N LEU A 133 5.21 -13.15 -8.58
CA LEU A 133 4.89 -12.09 -9.55
C LEU A 133 5.94 -11.89 -10.65
N SER A 134 7.16 -12.42 -10.48
CA SER A 134 8.27 -12.21 -11.41
C SER A 134 8.90 -13.50 -11.91
N ALA A 135 9.13 -14.47 -11.02
CA ALA A 135 9.71 -15.75 -11.41
C ALA A 135 8.79 -16.55 -12.35
N GLU A 136 9.38 -17.42 -13.16
CA GLU A 136 8.63 -18.37 -13.98
C GLU A 136 7.75 -19.26 -13.09
N GLN A 137 6.50 -19.49 -13.50
CA GLN A 137 5.48 -20.16 -12.68
C GLN A 137 5.60 -21.69 -12.69
N THR A 138 6.79 -22.19 -12.33
CA THR A 138 7.09 -23.62 -12.17
C THR A 138 6.54 -24.17 -10.84
N PRO A 139 6.34 -25.50 -10.71
CA PRO A 139 5.94 -26.10 -9.44
C PRO A 139 6.91 -25.81 -8.27
N GLU A 140 8.20 -25.65 -8.57
CA GLU A 140 9.21 -25.30 -7.57
C GLU A 140 9.05 -23.86 -7.08
N ASN A 141 8.94 -22.90 -8.00
CA ASN A 141 8.78 -21.50 -7.64
C ASN A 141 7.45 -21.23 -6.90
N LYS A 142 6.40 -22.01 -7.18
CA LYS A 142 5.16 -21.97 -6.39
C LYS A 142 5.39 -22.40 -4.94
N ARG A 143 6.13 -23.49 -4.71
CA ARG A 143 6.51 -23.92 -3.35
C ARG A 143 7.38 -22.88 -2.65
N GLN A 144 8.29 -22.24 -3.38
CA GLN A 144 9.08 -21.13 -2.84
C GLN A 144 8.18 -19.96 -2.42
N ALA A 145 7.22 -19.55 -3.25
CA ALA A 145 6.26 -18.51 -2.88
C ALA A 145 5.53 -18.88 -1.58
N ASP A 146 4.94 -20.07 -1.50
CA ASP A 146 4.21 -20.51 -0.30
C ASP A 146 5.11 -20.54 0.96
N TYR A 147 6.36 -20.98 0.81
CA TYR A 147 7.34 -21.00 1.89
C TYR A 147 7.66 -19.59 2.41
N TRP A 148 7.92 -18.64 1.51
CA TRP A 148 8.25 -17.27 1.89
C TRP A 148 7.03 -16.50 2.40
N ASP A 149 5.82 -16.78 1.93
CA ASP A 149 4.57 -16.23 2.49
C ASP A 149 4.39 -16.64 3.95
N ALA A 150 4.61 -17.92 4.27
CA ALA A 150 4.55 -18.41 5.64
C ALA A 150 5.59 -17.72 6.54
N LYS A 151 6.82 -17.53 6.04
CA LYS A 151 7.90 -16.81 6.75
C LYS A 151 7.61 -15.32 6.93
N ALA A 152 6.87 -14.71 6.02
CA ALA A 152 6.41 -13.33 6.14
C ALA A 152 5.26 -13.15 7.17
N GLY A 153 4.73 -14.24 7.71
CA GLY A 153 3.62 -14.24 8.67
C GLY A 153 2.26 -14.58 8.07
N GLY A 154 2.21 -15.12 6.84
CA GLY A 154 0.99 -15.62 6.19
C GLY A 154 -0.05 -14.56 5.82
N GLY A 155 0.29 -13.28 5.98
CA GLY A 155 -0.57 -12.12 5.70
C GLY A 155 -0.35 -11.50 4.32
N SER A 156 0.53 -12.06 3.49
CA SER A 156 0.88 -11.46 2.19
C SER A 156 -0.14 -11.76 1.09
N GLN A 157 -1.20 -12.53 1.36
CA GLN A 157 -2.28 -12.71 0.41
C GLN A 157 -2.97 -11.37 0.08
N PRO A 158 -3.15 -11.01 -1.20
CA PRO A 158 -3.90 -9.82 -1.56
C PRO A 158 -5.35 -9.96 -1.08
N LYS A 159 -5.85 -8.93 -0.38
CA LYS A 159 -7.27 -8.76 -0.07
C LYS A 159 -8.05 -8.32 -1.30
#